data_AF-A0A4R3N773-F1
#
_entry.id   AF-A0A4R3N773-F1
#
_cell.length_a   1.000
_cell.length_b   1.000
_cell.length_c   1.000
_cell.angle_alpha   90.00
_cell.angle_beta   90.00
_cell.angle_gamma   90.00
#
_symmetry.space_group_name_H-M   'P 1'
#
loop_
_entity.id
_entity.type
_entity.pdbx_description
1 polymer ?
#
loop_
_entity_poly.entity_id
_entity_poly.type
_entity_poly.pdbx_seq_one_letter_code
_entity_poly.pdbx_strand_id
1 'polypeptide(L)'
;MPRFLLRCLLLVLLPLLAWPAGAASSRRDALDQAQYAWSEAIRWGNFESAWGQVDPDVRAAHPLTDIDFSRYKQLQVAGYRDLGSSVVGGSQVQRRIEITVVNRNTQQVRTVLFQERWRFDPASKTWWQTTGLPDFWQDPD
;
A
#
# COMPACT_ATOMS: atom_id res chain seq x y z
N MET A 1 10.08 14.28 61.23
CA MET A 1 9.10 13.81 60.22
C MET A 1 9.14 14.64 58.91
N PRO A 2 10.20 14.59 58.07
CA PRO A 2 10.07 15.08 56.67
C PRO A 2 10.49 14.06 55.59
N ARG A 3 11.13 12.95 55.96
CA ARG A 3 11.67 11.96 55.01
C ARG A 3 10.62 11.09 54.32
N PHE A 4 9.42 10.96 54.91
CA PHE A 4 8.31 10.22 54.32
C PHE A 4 7.51 11.05 53.30
N LEU A 5 7.41 12.38 53.50
CA LEU A 5 6.75 13.29 52.56
C LEU A 5 7.53 13.40 51.23
N LEU A 6 8.85 13.36 51.27
CA LEU A 6 9.69 13.42 50.06
C LEU A 6 9.63 12.13 49.22
N ARG A 7 9.43 10.97 49.87
CA ARG A 7 9.28 9.66 49.18
C ARG A 7 7.91 9.51 48.53
N CYS A 8 6.86 10.09 49.10
CA CYS A 8 5.53 10.11 48.49
C CYS A 8 5.45 11.05 47.29
N LEU A 9 6.26 12.12 47.25
CA LEU A 9 6.26 13.07 46.12
C LEU A 9 6.95 12.53 44.86
N LEU A 10 7.91 11.61 45.02
CA LEU A 10 8.68 11.00 43.91
C LEU A 10 7.93 9.84 43.22
N LEU A 11 6.89 9.28 43.83
CA LEU A 11 6.10 8.17 43.28
C LEU A 11 4.90 8.61 42.43
N VAL A 12 4.57 9.91 42.41
CA VAL A 12 3.42 10.46 41.66
C VAL A 12 3.83 11.08 40.32
N LEU A 13 5.14 11.22 40.04
CA LEU A 13 5.68 11.91 38.86
C LEU A 13 6.12 10.98 37.71
N LEU A 14 5.86 9.68 37.78
CA LEU A 14 6.32 8.68 36.79
C LEU A 14 5.18 7.87 36.12
N PRO A 15 4.22 8.53 35.46
CA PRO A 15 3.83 8.01 34.15
C PRO A 15 3.49 9.14 33.18
N LEU A 16 4.48 9.95 32.78
CA LEU A 16 4.31 10.95 31.70
C LEU A 16 5.14 10.65 30.44
N LEU A 17 5.76 9.47 30.37
CA LEU A 17 6.52 9.02 29.20
C LEU A 17 5.93 7.78 28.50
N ALA A 18 4.66 7.44 28.79
CA ALA A 18 3.91 6.52 27.94
C ALA A 18 3.51 7.24 26.65
N TRP A 19 4.50 7.43 25.76
CA TRP A 19 4.24 7.76 24.36
C TRP A 19 3.31 6.69 23.78
N PRO A 20 2.23 7.02 23.05
CA PRO A 20 1.28 6.01 22.60
C PRO A 20 1.92 5.16 21.49
N ALA A 21 2.54 4.05 21.88
CA ALA A 21 3.08 3.06 20.95
C ALA A 21 2.00 2.46 20.02
N GLY A 22 0.71 2.60 20.38
CA GLY A 22 -0.42 2.09 19.60
C GLY A 22 -0.73 2.84 18.29
N ALA A 23 -0.31 4.11 18.16
CA ALA A 23 -0.55 4.87 16.92
C ALA A 23 0.37 4.41 15.76
N ALA A 24 1.57 3.92 16.09
CA ALA A 24 2.51 3.41 15.11
C ALA A 24 2.18 1.97 14.68
N SER A 25 1.71 1.11 15.60
CA SER A 25 1.26 -0.25 15.27
C SER A 25 0.02 -0.21 14.37
N SER A 26 -1.01 0.56 14.74
CA SER A 26 -2.23 0.69 13.94
C SER A 26 -1.99 1.22 12.52
N ARG A 27 -1.00 2.12 12.33
CA ARG A 27 -0.62 2.59 10.99
C ARG A 27 -0.02 1.46 10.14
N ARG A 28 0.83 0.61 10.72
CA ARG A 28 1.43 -0.54 10.00
C ARG A 28 0.37 -1.59 9.68
N ASP A 29 -0.48 -1.92 10.64
CA ASP A 29 -1.58 -2.86 10.44
C ASP A 29 -2.53 -2.40 9.31
N ALA A 30 -2.83 -1.09 9.26
CA ALA A 30 -3.61 -0.50 8.18
C ALA A 30 -2.88 -0.54 6.82
N LEU A 31 -1.55 -0.42 6.80
CA LEU A 31 -0.78 -0.57 5.57
C LEU A 31 -0.84 -2.02 5.07
N ASP A 32 -0.61 -2.98 5.97
CA ASP A 32 -0.61 -4.40 5.64
C ASP A 32 -1.99 -4.82 5.10
N GLN A 33 -3.08 -4.33 5.71
CA GLN A 33 -4.44 -4.57 5.22
C GLN A 33 -4.66 -3.97 3.82
N ALA A 34 -4.24 -2.73 3.58
CA ALA A 34 -4.37 -2.08 2.28
C ALA A 34 -3.55 -2.82 1.20
N GLN A 35 -2.31 -3.20 1.51
CA GLN A 35 -1.43 -3.96 0.61
C GLN A 35 -1.98 -5.35 0.31
N TYR A 36 -2.58 -6.01 1.31
CA TYR A 36 -3.24 -7.29 1.11
C TYR A 36 -4.43 -7.15 0.16
N ALA A 37 -5.35 -6.21 0.43
CA ALA A 37 -6.52 -5.96 -0.41
C ALA A 37 -6.14 -5.58 -1.85
N TRP A 38 -5.11 -4.76 -2.01
CA TRP A 38 -4.51 -4.46 -3.31
C TRP A 38 -3.98 -5.72 -4.01
N SER A 39 -3.16 -6.52 -3.32
CA SER A 39 -2.58 -7.73 -3.90
C SER A 39 -3.64 -8.75 -4.33
N GLU A 40 -4.71 -8.88 -3.55
CA GLU A 40 -5.85 -9.74 -3.86
C GLU A 40 -6.60 -9.24 -5.10
N ALA A 41 -6.88 -7.94 -5.15
CA ALA A 41 -7.54 -7.32 -6.30
C ALA A 41 -6.74 -7.51 -7.59
N ILE A 42 -5.42 -7.29 -7.56
CA ILE A 42 -4.56 -7.53 -8.73
C ILE A 42 -4.52 -9.03 -9.11
N ARG A 43 -4.28 -9.93 -8.15
CA ARG A 43 -4.18 -11.38 -8.42
C ARG A 43 -5.42 -11.96 -9.05
N TRP A 44 -6.60 -11.50 -8.62
CA TRP A 44 -7.88 -11.98 -9.16
C TRP A 44 -8.39 -11.14 -10.33
N GLY A 45 -7.60 -10.18 -10.82
CA GLY A 45 -7.94 -9.34 -11.98
C GLY A 45 -9.07 -8.35 -11.73
N ASN A 46 -9.35 -8.02 -10.47
CA ASN A 46 -10.31 -6.99 -10.08
C ASN A 46 -9.62 -5.61 -10.08
N PHE A 47 -9.23 -5.16 -11.27
CA PHE A 47 -8.45 -3.94 -11.47
C PHE A 47 -9.25 -2.68 -11.14
N GLU A 48 -10.58 -2.71 -11.27
CA GLU A 48 -11.47 -1.63 -10.85
C GLU A 48 -11.41 -1.43 -9.32
N SER A 49 -11.38 -2.51 -8.54
CA SER A 49 -11.23 -2.40 -7.06
C SER A 49 -9.82 -1.99 -6.65
N ALA A 50 -8.79 -2.42 -7.38
CA ALA A 50 -7.44 -1.91 -7.18
C ALA A 50 -7.37 -0.40 -7.50
N TRP A 51 -7.99 0.04 -8.60
CA TRP A 51 -8.07 1.46 -8.94
C TRP A 51 -8.75 2.28 -7.85
N GLY A 52 -9.78 1.76 -7.19
CA GLY A 52 -10.41 2.42 -6.04
C GLY A 52 -9.46 2.74 -4.87
N GLN A 53 -8.34 2.03 -4.75
CA GLN A 53 -7.31 2.25 -3.72
C GLN A 53 -6.20 3.22 -4.18
N VAL A 54 -6.23 3.66 -5.43
CA VAL A 54 -5.32 4.69 -5.95
C VAL A 54 -5.73 6.05 -5.40
N ASP A 55 -4.72 6.83 -5.05
CA ASP A 55 -4.84 8.20 -4.54
C ASP A 55 -5.83 9.01 -5.40
N PRO A 56 -6.85 9.66 -4.79
CA PRO A 56 -7.85 10.43 -5.51
C PRO A 56 -7.26 11.47 -6.48
N ASP A 57 -6.14 12.10 -6.11
CA ASP A 57 -5.49 13.12 -6.95
C ASP A 57 -4.86 12.48 -8.20
N VAL A 58 -4.27 11.29 -8.06
CA VAL A 58 -3.74 10.50 -9.19
C VAL A 58 -4.88 10.07 -10.11
N ARG A 59 -6.02 9.63 -9.54
CA ARG A 59 -7.20 9.25 -10.32
C ARG A 59 -7.83 10.43 -11.05
N ALA A 60 -7.83 11.61 -10.44
CA ALA A 60 -8.35 12.83 -11.06
C ALA A 60 -7.43 13.30 -12.20
N ALA A 61 -6.11 13.19 -12.02
CA ALA A 61 -5.12 13.55 -13.04
C ALA A 61 -5.10 12.56 -14.22
N HIS A 62 -5.36 11.28 -13.94
CA HIS A 62 -5.30 10.19 -14.93
C HIS A 62 -6.55 9.30 -14.83
N PRO A 63 -7.74 9.81 -15.20
CA PRO A 63 -8.96 9.02 -15.13
C PRO A 63 -8.90 7.86 -16.12
N LEU A 64 -9.19 6.65 -15.63
CA LEU A 64 -9.35 5.48 -16.49
C LEU A 64 -10.79 5.39 -17.00
N THR A 65 -10.92 5.07 -18.28
CA THR A 65 -12.20 4.81 -18.95
C THR A 65 -12.54 3.32 -18.96
N ASP A 66 -13.77 2.98 -19.33
CA ASP A 66 -14.18 1.58 -19.53
C ASP A 66 -13.31 0.87 -20.58
N ILE A 67 -12.84 1.62 -21.59
CA ILE A 67 -11.94 1.09 -22.62
C ILE A 67 -10.59 0.72 -22.00
N ASP A 68 -10.06 1.52 -21.08
CA ASP A 68 -8.81 1.20 -20.39
C ASP A 68 -8.96 -0.07 -19.54
N PHE A 69 -10.05 -0.19 -18.78
CA PHE A 69 -10.34 -1.41 -18.01
C PHE A 69 -10.56 -2.64 -18.90
N SER A 70 -11.11 -2.45 -20.11
CA SER A 70 -11.30 -3.55 -21.05
C SER A 70 -9.99 -4.22 -21.48
N ARG A 71 -8.88 -3.46 -21.50
CA ARG A 71 -7.54 -4.01 -21.80
C ARG A 71 -7.11 -5.00 -20.72
N TYR A 72 -7.30 -4.64 -19.46
CA TYR A 72 -6.96 -5.51 -18.33
C TYR A 72 -7.75 -6.82 -18.31
N LYS A 73 -9.01 -6.82 -18.79
CA LYS A 73 -9.84 -8.04 -18.90
C LYS A 73 -9.28 -9.08 -19.87
N GLN A 74 -8.41 -8.68 -20.79
CA GLN A 74 -7.71 -9.58 -21.71
C GLN A 74 -6.57 -10.34 -21.03
N LEU A 75 -6.22 -9.99 -19.80
CA LEU A 75 -5.12 -10.58 -19.06
C LEU A 75 -5.64 -11.54 -17.98
N GLN A 76 -4.84 -12.55 -17.69
CA GLN A 76 -4.96 -13.37 -16.51
C GLN A 76 -3.66 -13.23 -15.72
N VAL A 77 -3.77 -12.85 -14.45
CA VAL A 77 -2.60 -12.82 -13.57
C VAL A 77 -2.26 -14.25 -13.19
N ALA A 78 -1.05 -14.67 -13.53
CA ALA A 78 -0.50 -16.00 -13.24
C ALA A 78 0.50 -15.98 -12.08
N GLY A 79 1.08 -14.81 -11.78
CA GLY A 79 2.04 -14.65 -10.69
C GLY A 79 2.01 -13.24 -10.11
N TYR A 80 2.22 -13.14 -8.80
CA TYR A 80 2.39 -11.87 -8.08
C TYR A 80 3.34 -12.14 -6.91
N ARG A 81 4.59 -11.70 -7.05
CA ARG A 81 5.70 -11.98 -6.15
C ARG A 81 6.27 -10.68 -5.60
N ASP A 82 6.28 -10.55 -4.28
CA ASP A 82 6.93 -9.44 -3.60
C ASP A 82 8.45 -9.67 -3.59
N LEU A 83 9.20 -8.74 -4.18
CA LEU A 83 10.67 -8.77 -4.27
C LEU A 83 11.34 -7.92 -3.17
N GLY A 84 10.55 -7.25 -2.32
CA GLY A 84 11.05 -6.47 -1.19
C GLY A 84 10.31 -5.15 -1.01
N SER A 85 10.39 -4.66 0.23
CA SER A 85 9.79 -3.40 0.68
C SER A 85 10.86 -2.48 1.26
N SER A 86 10.71 -1.17 1.05
CA SER A 86 11.52 -0.14 1.67
C SER A 86 10.66 1.01 2.17
N VAL A 87 11.04 1.58 3.32
CA VAL A 87 10.44 2.81 3.84
C VAL A 87 11.20 3.97 3.23
N VAL A 88 10.53 4.76 2.39
CA VAL A 88 11.14 5.90 1.68
C VAL A 88 11.09 7.18 2.54
N GLY A 89 10.20 7.21 3.54
CA GLY A 89 10.09 8.25 4.56
C GLY A 89 9.01 7.89 5.59
N GLY A 90 8.89 8.65 6.68
CA GLY A 90 7.98 8.30 7.81
C GLY A 90 6.48 8.12 7.46
N SER A 91 6.07 8.51 6.25
CA SER A 91 4.71 8.38 5.71
C SER A 91 4.65 7.71 4.33
N GLN A 92 5.77 7.19 3.82
CA GLN A 92 5.84 6.58 2.48
C GLN A 92 6.54 5.22 2.52
N VAL A 93 5.91 4.24 1.88
CA VAL A 93 6.44 2.88 1.72
C VAL A 93 6.45 2.53 0.25
N GLN A 94 7.49 1.83 -0.17
CA GLN A 94 7.64 1.34 -1.53
C GLN A 94 7.83 -0.16 -1.53
N ARG A 95 7.20 -0.86 -2.48
CA ARG A 95 7.43 -2.28 -2.74
C ARG A 95 7.78 -2.50 -4.20
N ARG A 96 8.62 -3.49 -4.46
CA ARG A 96 8.88 -3.98 -5.82
C ARG A 96 8.17 -5.30 -5.99
N ILE A 97 7.22 -5.35 -6.92
CA ILE A 97 6.42 -6.53 -7.19
C ILE A 97 6.74 -7.02 -8.60
N GLU A 98 6.97 -8.32 -8.73
CA GLU A 98 6.99 -8.98 -10.03
C GLU A 98 5.60 -9.56 -10.30
N ILE A 99 5.02 -9.19 -11.43
CA ILE A 99 3.69 -9.64 -11.84
C ILE A 99 3.84 -10.40 -13.16
N THR A 100 3.41 -11.66 -13.18
CA THR A 100 3.35 -12.46 -14.40
C THR A 100 1.91 -12.51 -14.88
N VAL A 101 1.70 -12.17 -16.14
CA VAL A 101 0.38 -12.20 -16.79
C VAL A 101 0.42 -13.06 -18.05
N VAL A 102 -0.72 -13.67 -18.35
CA VAL A 102 -0.98 -14.38 -19.60
C VAL A 102 -2.07 -13.63 -20.34
N ASN A 103 -1.82 -13.28 -21.61
CA ASN A 103 -2.87 -12.75 -22.47
C ASN A 103 -3.81 -13.90 -22.85
N ARG A 104 -5.09 -13.77 -22.50
CA ARG A 104 -6.13 -14.80 -22.73
C ARG A 104 -6.35 -15.10 -24.21
N ASN A 105 -6.14 -14.11 -25.08
CA ASN A 105 -6.41 -14.22 -26.52
C ASN A 105 -5.22 -14.81 -27.29
N THR A 106 -3.99 -14.49 -26.87
CA THR A 106 -2.77 -14.88 -27.62
C THR A 106 -1.94 -15.94 -26.91
N GLN A 107 -2.25 -16.26 -25.65
CA GLN A 107 -1.47 -17.13 -24.76
C GLN A 107 -0.02 -16.66 -24.53
N GLN A 108 0.28 -15.40 -24.86
CA GLN A 108 1.58 -14.80 -24.58
C GLN A 108 1.73 -14.52 -23.09
N VAL A 109 2.89 -14.91 -22.55
CA VAL A 109 3.27 -14.65 -21.16
C VAL A 109 4.15 -13.41 -21.10
N ARG A 110 3.89 -12.54 -20.13
CA ARG A 110 4.74 -11.38 -19.82
C ARG A 110 4.99 -11.32 -18.32
N THR A 111 6.17 -10.83 -17.95
CA THR A 111 6.52 -10.52 -16.56
C THR A 111 6.90 -9.06 -16.48
N VAL A 112 6.28 -8.33 -15.55
CA VAL A 112 6.48 -6.90 -15.34
C VAL A 112 6.94 -6.64 -13.92
N LEU A 113 7.96 -5.79 -13.80
CA LEU A 113 8.35 -5.22 -12.51
C LEU A 113 7.52 -3.97 -12.23
N PHE A 114 6.72 -4.02 -11.18
CA PHE A 114 5.85 -2.96 -10.76
C PHE A 114 6.33 -2.36 -9.42
N GLN A 115 6.44 -1.03 -9.38
CA GLN A 115 6.84 -0.30 -8.19
C GLN A 115 5.61 0.25 -7.48
N GLU A 116 5.15 -0.44 -6.45
CA GLU A 116 4.07 0.07 -5.60
C GLU A 116 4.61 1.16 -4.68
N ARG A 117 4.00 2.34 -4.73
CA ARG A 117 4.26 3.41 -3.77
C ARG A 117 2.99 3.67 -2.97
N TRP A 118 3.17 3.75 -1.66
CA TRP A 118 2.09 3.91 -0.69
C TRP A 118 2.35 5.15 0.14
N ARG A 119 1.34 5.99 0.30
CA ARG A 119 1.39 7.21 1.11
C ARG A 119 0.30 7.18 2.15
N PHE A 120 0.66 7.45 3.40
CA PHE A 120 -0.32 7.61 4.47
C PHE A 120 -0.93 9.01 4.43
N ASP A 121 -2.25 9.08 4.39
CA ASP A 121 -3.02 10.30 4.61
C ASP A 121 -3.44 10.37 6.09
N PRO A 122 -2.89 11.32 6.88
CA PRO A 122 -3.26 11.46 8.29
C PRO A 122 -4.69 11.95 8.50
N ALA A 123 -5.30 12.65 7.54
CA ALA A 123 -6.65 13.20 7.68
C ALA A 123 -7.71 12.09 7.61
N SER A 124 -7.61 11.22 6.59
CA SER A 124 -8.51 10.08 6.43
C SER A 124 -8.03 8.81 7.16
N LYS A 125 -6.79 8.81 7.67
CA LYS A 125 -6.08 7.64 8.22
C LYS A 125 -6.02 6.48 7.22
N THR A 126 -5.91 6.80 5.94
CA THR A 126 -5.91 5.82 4.84
C THR A 126 -4.53 5.74 4.20
N TRP A 127 -4.17 4.55 3.73
CA TRP A 127 -3.02 4.38 2.85
C TRP A 127 -3.50 4.40 1.40
N TRP A 128 -2.96 5.31 0.61
CA TRP A 128 -3.25 5.43 -0.80
C TRP A 128 -2.09 4.90 -1.63
N GLN A 129 -2.42 4.18 -2.70
CA GLN A 129 -1.44 3.79 -3.70
C GLN A 129 -1.24 4.99 -4.64
N THR A 130 0.01 5.41 -4.87
CA THR A 130 0.31 6.64 -5.64
C THR A 130 0.97 6.40 -7.00
N THR A 131 1.26 5.15 -7.38
CA THR A 131 1.81 4.82 -8.71
C THR A 131 0.73 4.67 -9.79
N GLY A 132 -0.49 4.28 -9.44
CA GLY A 132 -1.54 3.84 -10.38
C GLY A 132 -1.56 2.32 -10.56
N LEU A 133 -2.22 1.83 -11.61
CA LEU A 133 -2.22 0.41 -11.97
C LEU A 133 -0.91 0.01 -12.69
N PRO A 134 -0.50 -1.27 -12.64
CA PRO A 134 0.59 -1.77 -13.48
C PRO A 134 0.25 -1.64 -14.98
N ASP A 135 1.24 -1.26 -15.78
CA ASP A 135 1.16 -1.32 -17.25
C ASP A 135 1.77 -2.63 -17.73
N PHE A 136 0.99 -3.44 -18.45
CA PHE A 136 1.41 -4.74 -18.97
C PHE A 136 1.77 -4.74 -20.46
N TRP A 137 1.70 -3.56 -21.11
CA TRP A 137 1.85 -3.42 -22.55
C TRP A 137 3.11 -2.67 -22.96
N GLN A 138 3.81 -2.02 -22.04
CA GLN A 138 5.13 -1.47 -22.30
C GLN A 138 6.16 -2.60 -22.43
N ASP A 139 7.06 -2.46 -23.39
CA ASP A 139 8.21 -3.35 -23.51
C ASP A 139 9.27 -2.92 -22.47
N PRO A 140 10.01 -3.86 -21.87
CA PRO A 140 11.13 -3.50 -21.01
C PRO A 140 12.23 -2.85 -21.86
N ASP A 141 12.60 -1.61 -21.52
CA ASP A 141 13.75 -0.91 -22.10
C ASP A 141 15.07 -1.71 -21.94
#